data_AF-A0A7C5N409-F1
#
_entry.id   AF-A0A7C5N409-F1
#
_cell.length_a   1.000
_cell.length_b   1.000
_cell.length_c   1.000
_cell.angle_alpha   90.00
_cell.angle_beta   90.00
_cell.angle_gamma   90.00
#
_symmetry.space_group_name_H-M   'P 1'
#
loop_
_entity.id
_entity.type
_entity.pdbx_description
1 polymer ?
#
loop_
_entity_poly.entity_id
_entity_poly.type
_entity_poly.pdbx_seq_one_letter_code
_entity_poly.pdbx_strand_id
1 'polypeptide(L)'
;MKILIGAATLVAATTMLLGLSAPVLASGDDDNGDRREIGDYEFSSGSPDFVHGVPINPEEAWTLAVGGRIYDNWWNALDVAEPRGTHPAYPEIGQKSGEQTWRCKSCHGWDFLGKDGIYAEGSSNYTGIGGITGAIGRPVEQIAALLRDENHLYTTDMINDEQMGWVAAFVSRGQIDVAKYIDLTTRTMIPGAGDISRGRGIFQTVCAACHGFDGRLLDWGDGDSSNFVGTEASELPDEVLHKVLSSHPGAAMVNLRAFPVQFSVDVVAYAATLPVD
;
A
#
# COMPACT_ATOMS: atom_id res chain seq x y z
N MET A 1 26.67 67.85 -10.37
CA MET A 1 26.01 68.61 -11.45
C MET A 1 25.15 67.62 -12.22
N LYS A 2 23.82 67.80 -12.16
CA LYS A 2 22.82 66.95 -12.84
C LYS A 2 22.96 67.12 -14.36
N ILE A 3 22.64 66.08 -15.14
CA ILE A 3 21.64 66.10 -16.23
C ILE A 3 21.23 64.65 -16.54
N LEU A 4 19.93 64.43 -16.51
CA LEU A 4 19.14 63.24 -16.87
C LEU A 4 18.50 63.50 -18.23
N ILE A 5 18.59 62.56 -19.19
CA ILE A 5 17.62 62.25 -20.27
C ILE A 5 18.02 60.82 -20.74
N GLY A 6 17.22 59.74 -20.82
CA GLY A 6 15.78 59.55 -20.85
C GLY A 6 15.33 59.00 -22.23
N ALA A 7 15.35 57.67 -22.46
CA ALA A 7 14.60 56.92 -23.50
C ALA A 7 15.17 55.49 -23.64
N ALA A 8 14.47 54.43 -24.03
CA ALA A 8 13.08 54.01 -24.01
C ALA A 8 13.15 52.53 -24.43
N THR A 9 12.44 51.66 -23.74
CA THR A 9 12.40 50.21 -23.94
C THR A 9 11.64 49.84 -25.22
N LEU A 10 12.15 48.89 -26.01
CA LEU A 10 11.34 48.25 -27.06
C LEU A 10 11.50 46.73 -26.98
N VAL A 11 10.41 46.08 -26.58
CA VAL A 11 10.22 44.62 -26.57
C VAL A 11 9.68 44.24 -27.95
N ALA A 12 10.37 43.34 -28.65
CA ALA A 12 9.89 42.75 -29.89
C ALA A 12 8.97 41.57 -29.55
N ALA A 13 7.65 41.76 -29.74
CA ALA A 13 6.65 40.71 -29.68
C ALA A 13 6.47 40.10 -31.09
N THR A 14 6.79 38.82 -31.24
CA THR A 14 6.54 38.07 -32.48
C THR A 14 5.12 37.50 -32.42
N THR A 15 4.21 38.09 -33.18
CA THR A 15 2.83 37.62 -33.34
C THR A 15 2.81 36.45 -34.33
N MET A 16 2.53 35.24 -33.85
CA MET A 16 2.20 34.09 -34.69
C MET A 16 0.67 34.05 -34.85
N LEU A 17 0.18 34.40 -36.05
CA LEU A 17 -1.22 34.20 -36.45
C LEU A 17 -1.46 32.69 -36.59
N LEU A 18 -2.29 32.12 -35.73
CA LEU A 18 -2.98 30.86 -35.99
C LEU A 18 -4.44 31.19 -36.24
N GLY A 19 -4.86 30.96 -37.49
CA GLY A 19 -6.23 31.16 -37.94
C GLY A 19 -7.21 30.26 -37.20
N LEU A 20 -8.33 30.86 -36.80
CA LEU A 20 -9.51 30.19 -36.29
C LEU A 20 -10.17 29.40 -37.43
N SER A 21 -10.23 28.08 -37.31
CA SER A 21 -11.19 27.24 -38.03
C SER A 21 -12.20 26.70 -37.03
N ALA A 22 -13.43 27.19 -37.12
CA ALA A 22 -14.57 26.70 -36.35
C ALA A 22 -14.90 25.25 -36.72
N PRO A 23 -15.38 24.41 -35.78
CA PRO A 23 -15.89 23.10 -36.13
C PRO A 23 -17.24 23.23 -36.81
N VAL A 24 -17.34 22.64 -38.00
CA VAL A 24 -18.61 22.37 -38.69
C VAL A 24 -19.33 21.29 -37.87
N LEU A 25 -20.52 21.63 -37.35
CA LEU A 25 -21.46 20.64 -36.83
C LEU A 25 -22.00 19.83 -38.01
N ALA A 26 -21.62 18.56 -38.09
CA ALA A 26 -22.27 17.58 -38.94
C ALA A 26 -23.03 16.59 -38.06
N SER A 27 -24.34 16.74 -38.04
CA SER A 27 -25.29 15.70 -37.65
C SER A 27 -25.32 14.59 -38.70
N GLY A 28 -25.25 13.33 -38.29
CA GLY A 28 -25.46 12.20 -39.19
C GLY A 28 -25.22 10.87 -38.48
N ASP A 29 -26.31 10.15 -38.30
CA ASP A 29 -26.43 8.83 -37.68
C ASP A 29 -25.66 7.71 -38.39
N ASP A 30 -25.37 6.69 -37.58
CA ASP A 30 -25.36 5.25 -37.86
C ASP A 30 -24.41 4.61 -38.91
N ASP A 31 -23.56 3.77 -38.33
CA ASP A 31 -23.26 2.38 -38.71
C ASP A 31 -22.12 2.06 -39.70
N ASN A 32 -21.42 0.98 -39.32
CA ASN A 32 -20.37 0.22 -40.00
C ASN A 32 -18.93 0.74 -40.04
N GLY A 33 -18.15 0.16 -39.11
CA GLY A 33 -17.01 -0.67 -39.50
C GLY A 33 -15.70 0.05 -39.78
N ASP A 34 -14.93 0.32 -38.73
CA ASP A 34 -13.48 0.09 -38.64
C ASP A 34 -12.98 0.67 -37.29
N ARG A 35 -13.39 0.05 -36.18
CA ARG A 35 -12.59 0.14 -34.96
C ARG A 35 -11.39 -0.75 -35.21
N ARG A 36 -10.27 -0.16 -35.61
CA ARG A 36 -8.98 -0.86 -35.58
C ARG A 36 -8.83 -1.47 -34.19
N GLU A 37 -8.90 -2.79 -34.13
CA GLU A 37 -8.66 -3.59 -32.95
C GLU A 37 -7.35 -3.11 -32.33
N ILE A 38 -7.43 -2.64 -31.09
CA ILE A 38 -6.26 -2.46 -30.26
C ILE A 38 -5.72 -3.87 -30.08
N GLY A 39 -4.65 -4.18 -30.83
CA GLY A 39 -4.12 -5.53 -30.98
C GLY A 39 -4.09 -6.29 -29.67
N ASP A 40 -4.63 -7.50 -29.72
CA ASP A 40 -4.80 -8.42 -28.62
C ASP A 40 -3.48 -8.56 -27.85
N TYR A 41 -3.40 -7.92 -26.68
CA TYR A 41 -2.37 -8.26 -25.71
C TYR A 41 -2.72 -9.65 -25.17
N GLU A 42 -2.34 -10.70 -25.90
CA GLU A 42 -2.45 -12.07 -25.44
C GLU A 42 -1.55 -12.24 -24.22
N PHE A 43 -2.15 -12.36 -23.04
CA PHE A 43 -1.45 -12.81 -21.85
C PHE A 43 -0.92 -14.21 -22.11
N SER A 44 0.40 -14.38 -22.16
CA SER A 44 0.98 -15.72 -22.31
C SER A 44 0.56 -16.58 -21.13
N SER A 45 -0.17 -17.68 -21.39
CA SER A 45 -0.46 -18.68 -20.38
C SER A 45 0.88 -19.22 -19.84
N GLY A 46 1.21 -18.92 -18.59
CA GLY A 46 2.43 -19.40 -17.92
C GLY A 46 3.38 -18.31 -17.41
N SER A 47 3.13 -17.02 -17.66
CA SER A 47 3.86 -15.97 -16.92
C SER A 47 3.35 -15.92 -15.47
N PRO A 48 4.25 -15.94 -14.45
CA PRO A 48 3.84 -15.82 -13.06
C PRO A 48 3.10 -14.50 -12.87
N ASP A 49 1.90 -14.56 -12.29
CA ASP A 49 1.12 -13.35 -12.05
C ASP A 49 1.77 -12.48 -10.95
N PHE A 50 1.41 -11.21 -10.92
CA PHE A 50 1.92 -10.27 -9.92
C PHE A 50 1.48 -10.64 -8.49
N VAL A 51 0.36 -11.35 -8.33
CA VAL A 51 -0.30 -11.54 -7.04
C VAL A 51 0.40 -12.62 -6.23
N HIS A 52 0.75 -13.75 -6.84
CA HIS A 52 1.28 -14.94 -6.17
C HIS A 52 2.56 -15.47 -6.83
N GLY A 53 2.96 -14.90 -7.97
CA GLY A 53 4.17 -15.26 -8.68
C GLY A 53 5.47 -14.77 -8.02
N VAL A 54 6.56 -15.48 -8.34
CA VAL A 54 7.93 -15.13 -7.92
C VAL A 54 8.72 -14.64 -9.14
N PRO A 55 9.35 -13.46 -9.12
CA PRO A 55 10.24 -13.01 -10.18
C PRO A 55 11.42 -13.96 -10.36
N ILE A 56 11.87 -14.14 -11.60
CA ILE A 56 13.04 -14.97 -11.93
C ILE A 56 14.30 -14.50 -11.17
N ASN A 57 14.45 -13.18 -11.01
CA ASN A 57 15.53 -12.56 -10.25
C ASN A 57 14.89 -11.63 -9.19
N PRO A 58 14.58 -12.15 -7.99
CA PRO A 58 13.97 -11.34 -6.95
C PRO A 58 14.98 -10.32 -6.42
N GLU A 59 14.64 -9.04 -6.55
CA GLU A 59 15.40 -7.94 -5.98
C GLU A 59 14.95 -7.66 -4.53
N GLU A 60 15.83 -7.04 -3.74
CA GLU A 60 15.58 -6.77 -2.32
C GLU A 60 14.25 -6.04 -2.07
N ALA A 61 13.92 -5.03 -2.89
CA ALA A 61 12.64 -4.32 -2.76
C ALA A 61 11.43 -5.24 -2.96
N TRP A 62 11.50 -6.21 -3.88
CA TRP A 62 10.45 -7.20 -4.06
C TRP A 62 10.38 -8.14 -2.85
N THR A 63 11.53 -8.64 -2.37
CA THR A 63 11.60 -9.53 -1.19
C THR A 63 10.98 -8.89 0.05
N LEU A 64 11.25 -7.59 0.29
CA LEU A 64 10.66 -6.87 1.43
C LEU A 64 9.17 -6.58 1.22
N ALA A 65 8.73 -6.30 -0.01
CA ALA A 65 7.32 -6.09 -0.31
C ALA A 65 6.51 -7.37 -0.07
N VAL A 66 6.92 -8.50 -0.66
CA VAL A 66 6.23 -9.78 -0.47
C VAL A 66 6.27 -10.26 0.98
N GLY A 67 7.40 -10.06 1.68
CA GLY A 67 7.49 -10.33 3.11
C GLY A 67 6.51 -9.49 3.94
N GLY A 68 6.29 -8.23 3.57
CA GLY A 68 5.26 -7.37 4.16
C GLY A 68 3.83 -7.84 3.86
N ARG A 69 3.55 -8.38 2.67
CA ARG A 69 2.23 -8.99 2.36
C ARG A 69 1.97 -10.21 3.24
N ILE A 70 2.98 -11.06 3.39
CA ILE A 70 2.92 -12.25 4.23
C ILE A 70 2.67 -11.85 5.70
N TYR A 71 3.34 -10.80 6.18
CA TYR A 71 3.13 -10.25 7.52
C TYR A 71 1.66 -9.80 7.77
N ASP A 72 1.02 -9.21 6.76
CA ASP A 72 -0.39 -8.79 6.85
C ASP A 72 -1.33 -10.00 6.84
N ASN A 73 -1.25 -10.83 5.80
CA ASN A 73 -2.07 -12.03 5.64
C ASN A 73 -1.34 -13.05 4.77
N TRP A 74 -0.68 -14.01 5.43
CA TRP A 74 0.17 -14.99 4.74
C TRP A 74 -0.60 -15.91 3.82
N TRP A 75 -1.82 -16.33 4.16
CA TRP A 75 -2.54 -17.29 3.32
C TRP A 75 -3.05 -16.63 2.04
N ASN A 76 -3.56 -15.39 2.11
CA ASN A 76 -3.94 -14.63 0.92
C ASN A 76 -2.72 -14.22 0.08
N ALA A 77 -1.59 -13.92 0.73
CA ALA A 77 -0.35 -13.55 0.03
C ALA A 77 0.30 -14.74 -0.69
N LEU A 78 0.07 -15.97 -0.23
CA LEU A 78 0.69 -17.19 -0.75
C LEU A 78 -0.26 -18.08 -1.56
N ASP A 79 -1.53 -17.71 -1.69
CA ASP A 79 -2.60 -18.50 -2.31
C ASP A 79 -2.75 -19.91 -1.71
N VAL A 80 -2.76 -19.98 -0.38
CA VAL A 80 -2.93 -21.23 0.37
C VAL A 80 -4.18 -21.17 1.24
N ALA A 81 -4.64 -22.34 1.69
CA ALA A 81 -5.80 -22.41 2.56
C ALA A 81 -5.53 -21.68 3.89
N GLU A 82 -6.54 -20.93 4.35
CA GLU A 82 -6.50 -20.27 5.65
C GLU A 82 -6.33 -21.30 6.79
N PRO A 83 -5.64 -20.92 7.88
CA PRO A 83 -5.46 -21.79 9.04
C PRO A 83 -6.78 -22.00 9.78
N ARG A 84 -6.96 -23.20 10.34
CA ARG A 84 -8.17 -23.54 11.10
C ARG A 84 -7.97 -23.30 12.60
N GLY A 85 -9.01 -22.77 13.23
CA GLY A 85 -9.06 -22.57 14.68
C GLY A 85 -8.23 -21.37 15.14
N THR A 86 -8.28 -21.10 16.45
CA THR A 86 -7.50 -20.01 17.07
C THR A 86 -6.03 -20.42 17.22
N HIS A 87 -5.11 -19.52 16.91
CA HIS A 87 -3.68 -19.70 17.09
C HIS A 87 -3.37 -19.98 18.57
N PRO A 88 -2.64 -21.05 18.93
CA PRO A 88 -2.41 -21.42 20.33
C PRO A 88 -1.74 -20.36 21.20
N ALA A 89 -0.84 -19.56 20.61
CA ALA A 89 -0.20 -18.44 21.31
C ALA A 89 -1.05 -17.14 21.34
N TYR A 90 -2.24 -17.13 20.72
CA TYR A 90 -3.12 -15.97 20.79
C TYR A 90 -3.74 -15.89 22.19
N PRO A 91 -3.54 -14.78 22.91
CA PRO A 91 -3.82 -14.73 24.35
C PRO A 91 -5.32 -14.58 24.63
N GLU A 92 -5.79 -15.13 25.75
CA GLU A 92 -7.20 -15.08 26.17
C GLU A 92 -7.75 -13.65 26.35
N ILE A 93 -6.87 -12.68 26.66
CA ILE A 93 -7.23 -11.26 26.74
C ILE A 93 -7.55 -10.64 25.38
N GLY A 94 -7.13 -11.28 24.28
CA GLY A 94 -7.41 -10.83 22.92
C GLY A 94 -8.84 -11.17 22.50
N GLN A 95 -9.47 -10.28 21.74
CA GLN A 95 -10.89 -10.39 21.38
C GLN A 95 -11.16 -11.16 20.07
N LYS A 96 -10.12 -11.63 19.39
CA LYS A 96 -10.24 -12.34 18.10
C LYS A 96 -10.21 -13.85 18.30
N SER A 97 -10.72 -14.57 17.31
CA SER A 97 -10.71 -16.02 17.23
C SER A 97 -10.52 -16.46 15.77
N GLY A 98 -10.32 -17.76 15.55
CA GLY A 98 -10.22 -18.33 14.21
C GLY A 98 -8.97 -17.87 13.44
N GLU A 99 -9.06 -17.87 12.12
CA GLU A 99 -7.96 -17.61 11.19
C GLU A 99 -7.31 -16.25 11.39
N GLN A 100 -8.07 -15.24 11.82
CA GLN A 100 -7.54 -13.88 12.04
C GLN A 100 -6.45 -13.82 13.10
N THR A 101 -6.40 -14.80 14.01
CA THR A 101 -5.39 -14.89 15.08
C THR A 101 -4.03 -15.39 14.59
N TRP A 102 -3.96 -15.88 13.34
CA TRP A 102 -2.73 -16.38 12.70
C TRP A 102 -2.04 -15.34 11.81
N ARG A 103 -2.49 -14.09 11.80
CA ARG A 103 -1.83 -13.00 11.07
C ARG A 103 -0.77 -12.37 11.97
N CYS A 104 0.45 -12.15 11.47
CA CYS A 104 1.51 -11.52 12.27
C CYS A 104 1.07 -10.16 12.83
N LYS A 105 0.42 -9.36 11.96
CA LYS A 105 -0.16 -8.07 12.34
C LYS A 105 -1.22 -8.15 13.43
N SER A 106 -1.85 -9.29 13.69
CA SER A 106 -2.92 -9.41 14.71
C SER A 106 -2.36 -9.39 16.13
N CYS A 107 -1.08 -9.72 16.32
CA CYS A 107 -0.39 -9.56 17.59
C CYS A 107 0.50 -8.31 17.59
N HIS A 108 1.17 -8.03 16.47
CA HIS A 108 2.26 -7.05 16.39
C HIS A 108 1.89 -5.69 15.77
N GLY A 109 0.68 -5.54 15.24
CA GLY A 109 0.17 -4.29 14.64
C GLY A 109 0.76 -3.98 13.26
N TRP A 110 0.11 -3.09 12.49
CA TRP A 110 0.68 -2.53 11.26
C TRP A 110 1.70 -1.41 11.53
N ASP A 111 1.74 -0.93 12.77
CA ASP A 111 2.77 -0.01 13.29
C ASP A 111 4.02 -0.72 13.83
N PHE A 112 3.99 -2.07 13.88
CA PHE A 112 5.05 -2.95 14.36
C PHE A 112 5.37 -2.85 15.86
N LEU A 113 4.52 -2.19 16.65
CA LEU A 113 4.75 -1.93 18.08
C LEU A 113 3.90 -2.80 19.01
N GLY A 114 2.91 -3.51 18.49
CA GLY A 114 2.01 -4.37 19.29
C GLY A 114 1.37 -3.58 20.43
N LYS A 115 1.48 -4.11 21.65
CA LYS A 115 0.95 -3.49 22.89
C LYS A 115 1.47 -2.07 23.16
N ASP A 116 2.60 -1.69 22.58
CA ASP A 116 3.24 -0.38 22.81
C ASP A 116 2.85 0.66 21.75
N GLY A 117 1.91 0.33 20.85
CA GLY A 117 1.42 1.22 19.79
C GLY A 117 -0.10 1.15 19.60
N ILE A 118 -0.59 1.01 18.37
CA ILE A 118 -2.03 1.04 18.03
C ILE A 118 -2.85 -0.08 18.71
N TYR A 119 -2.17 -1.13 19.20
CA TYR A 119 -2.77 -2.21 19.98
C TYR A 119 -2.49 -2.05 21.47
N ALA A 120 -2.37 -0.83 21.99
CA ALA A 120 -2.29 -0.56 23.41
C ALA A 120 -3.55 -0.98 24.19
N GLU A 121 -3.44 -1.04 25.52
CA GLU A 121 -4.54 -1.43 26.40
C GLU A 121 -5.78 -0.56 26.14
N GLY A 122 -6.94 -1.22 25.99
CA GLY A 122 -8.21 -0.58 25.58
C GLY A 122 -8.52 -0.67 24.08
N SER A 123 -7.54 -1.00 23.23
CA SER A 123 -7.76 -1.32 21.81
C SER A 123 -8.52 -2.64 21.66
N SER A 124 -9.40 -2.75 20.66
CA SER A 124 -10.08 -4.01 20.29
C SER A 124 -9.12 -5.08 19.76
N ASN A 125 -7.88 -4.68 19.45
CA ASN A 125 -6.80 -5.56 19.01
C ASN A 125 -5.76 -5.81 20.11
N TYR A 126 -5.99 -5.37 21.36
CA TYR A 126 -5.04 -5.56 22.46
C TYR A 126 -4.80 -7.06 22.73
N THR A 127 -3.53 -7.46 22.69
CA THR A 127 -3.08 -8.83 23.02
C THR A 127 -2.10 -8.86 24.18
N GLY A 128 -1.57 -7.71 24.62
CA GLY A 128 -0.44 -7.67 25.56
C GLY A 128 0.88 -8.21 24.98
N ILE A 129 0.96 -8.49 23.68
CA ILE A 129 2.18 -8.93 23.00
C ILE A 129 2.94 -7.72 22.47
N GLY A 130 4.27 -7.71 22.61
CA GLY A 130 5.13 -6.63 22.11
C GLY A 130 5.25 -6.61 20.59
N GLY A 131 5.72 -5.49 20.05
CA GLY A 131 6.03 -5.33 18.64
C GLY A 131 7.26 -6.12 18.16
N ILE A 132 7.60 -5.93 16.88
CA ILE A 132 8.73 -6.61 16.22
C ILE A 132 9.98 -5.72 16.03
N THR A 133 9.97 -4.47 16.52
CA THR A 133 11.09 -3.52 16.33
C THR A 133 12.41 -4.01 16.92
N GLY A 134 12.38 -4.83 17.97
CA GLY A 134 13.57 -5.49 18.53
C GLY A 134 14.23 -6.52 17.60
N ALA A 135 13.58 -6.89 16.50
CA ALA A 135 14.13 -7.79 15.50
C ALA A 135 14.89 -7.08 14.37
N ILE A 136 14.89 -5.75 14.33
CA ILE A 136 15.58 -4.98 13.30
C ILE A 136 17.08 -5.31 13.31
N GLY A 137 17.62 -5.68 12.15
CA GLY A 137 19.02 -6.04 11.95
C GLY A 137 19.41 -7.45 12.42
N ARG A 138 18.48 -8.24 12.98
CA ARG A 138 18.77 -9.64 13.33
C ARG A 138 18.95 -10.49 12.07
N PRO A 139 19.80 -11.53 12.11
CA PRO A 139 19.97 -12.45 10.98
C PRO A 139 18.64 -13.10 10.57
N VAL A 140 18.40 -13.21 9.26
CA VAL A 140 17.15 -13.73 8.68
C VAL A 140 16.87 -15.14 9.19
N GLU A 141 17.90 -15.98 9.27
CA GLU A 141 17.80 -17.38 9.69
C GLU A 141 17.37 -17.50 11.15
N GLN A 142 17.78 -16.56 12.00
CA GLN A 142 17.33 -16.53 13.39
C GLN A 142 15.86 -16.13 13.52
N ILE A 143 15.41 -15.17 12.71
CA ILE A 143 14.00 -14.77 12.68
C ILE A 143 13.15 -15.91 12.11
N ALA A 144 13.59 -16.54 11.01
CA ALA A 144 12.92 -17.69 10.43
C ALA A 144 12.78 -18.82 11.46
N ALA A 145 13.84 -19.16 12.20
CA ALA A 145 13.78 -20.15 13.26
C ALA A 145 12.79 -19.77 14.39
N LEU A 146 12.71 -18.50 14.78
CA LEU A 146 11.73 -18.02 15.75
C LEU A 146 10.28 -18.11 15.23
N LEU A 147 10.05 -17.83 13.96
CA LEU A 147 8.72 -17.99 13.36
C LEU A 147 8.28 -19.47 13.27
N ARG A 148 9.21 -20.42 13.37
CA ARG A 148 8.93 -21.86 13.43
C ARG A 148 8.70 -22.38 14.85
N ASP A 149 9.09 -21.64 15.87
CA ASP A 149 9.15 -22.15 17.24
C ASP A 149 7.77 -22.27 17.90
N GLU A 150 7.75 -22.70 19.16
CA GLU A 150 6.51 -22.90 19.93
C GLU A 150 5.68 -21.63 20.15
N ASN A 151 6.24 -20.45 19.91
CA ASN A 151 5.55 -19.17 20.05
C ASN A 151 4.77 -18.77 18.78
N HIS A 152 5.15 -19.29 17.61
CA HIS A 152 4.57 -18.89 16.30
C HIS A 152 4.03 -20.05 15.47
N LEU A 153 4.60 -21.25 15.62
CA LEU A 153 4.07 -22.51 15.08
C LEU A 153 3.84 -22.56 13.55
N TYR A 154 4.42 -21.65 12.76
CA TYR A 154 4.27 -21.69 11.31
C TYR A 154 5.05 -22.87 10.74
N THR A 155 4.37 -23.90 10.26
CA THR A 155 5.02 -25.09 9.68
C THR A 155 5.43 -24.86 8.22
N THR A 156 6.28 -25.75 7.69
CA THR A 156 6.68 -25.72 6.27
C THR A 156 5.50 -25.92 5.32
N ASP A 157 4.42 -26.55 5.78
CA ASP A 157 3.18 -26.73 5.00
C ASP A 157 2.35 -25.45 4.94
N MET A 158 2.48 -24.56 5.93
CA MET A 158 1.80 -23.25 5.95
C MET A 158 2.59 -22.21 5.14
N ILE A 159 3.89 -22.12 5.42
CA ILE A 159 4.82 -21.17 4.80
C ILE A 159 6.10 -21.96 4.53
N ASN A 160 6.46 -22.19 3.27
CA ASN A 160 7.67 -22.96 2.95
C ASN A 160 8.95 -22.17 3.31
N ASP A 161 10.13 -22.80 3.22
CA ASP A 161 11.38 -22.18 3.69
C ASP A 161 11.79 -20.93 2.90
N GLU A 162 11.49 -20.89 1.59
CA GLU A 162 11.76 -19.73 0.75
C GLU A 162 10.86 -18.54 1.16
N GLN A 163 9.56 -18.80 1.30
CA GLN A 163 8.55 -17.82 1.73
C GLN A 163 8.82 -17.32 3.16
N MET A 164 9.28 -18.22 4.04
CA MET A 164 9.69 -17.88 5.40
C MET A 164 10.88 -16.93 5.40
N GLY A 165 11.83 -17.13 4.47
CA GLY A 165 12.94 -16.21 4.25
C GLY A 165 12.49 -14.80 3.89
N TRP A 166 11.42 -14.64 3.10
CA TRP A 166 10.92 -13.31 2.71
C TRP A 166 10.28 -12.55 3.87
N VAL A 167 9.40 -13.19 4.66
CA VAL A 167 8.80 -12.54 5.84
C VAL A 167 9.86 -12.29 6.93
N ALA A 168 10.81 -13.19 7.11
CA ALA A 168 11.93 -12.98 8.03
C ALA A 168 12.83 -11.82 7.58
N ALA A 169 13.07 -11.65 6.27
CA ALA A 169 13.75 -10.48 5.73
C ALA A 169 12.98 -9.19 6.00
N PHE A 170 11.66 -9.18 5.80
CA PHE A 170 10.81 -8.04 6.14
C PHE A 170 10.90 -7.69 7.63
N VAL A 171 10.79 -8.67 8.53
CA VAL A 171 10.94 -8.45 9.97
C VAL A 171 12.35 -7.96 10.33
N SER A 172 13.39 -8.42 9.64
CA SER A 172 14.77 -7.96 9.88
C SER A 172 15.00 -6.51 9.44
N ARG A 173 14.50 -6.11 8.27
CA ARG A 173 14.94 -4.87 7.61
C ARG A 173 13.90 -4.19 6.71
N GLY A 174 12.66 -4.65 6.70
CA GLY A 174 11.53 -4.07 5.98
C GLY A 174 10.59 -3.20 6.82
N GLN A 175 10.77 -3.16 8.15
CA GLN A 175 10.01 -2.31 9.05
C GLN A 175 10.30 -0.82 8.81
N ILE A 176 9.32 0.04 9.11
CA ILE A 176 9.49 1.50 9.18
C ILE A 176 9.01 2.03 10.53
N ASP A 177 9.49 3.20 10.92
CA ASP A 177 9.03 3.88 12.13
C ASP A 177 7.74 4.66 11.83
N VAL A 178 6.60 3.96 11.98
CA VAL A 178 5.26 4.49 11.64
C VAL A 178 4.89 5.69 12.53
N ALA A 179 5.36 5.71 13.78
CA ALA A 179 5.11 6.79 14.74
C ALA A 179 5.69 8.15 14.31
N LYS A 180 6.59 8.19 13.32
CA LYS A 180 7.08 9.44 12.72
C LYS A 180 6.04 10.14 11.85
N TYR A 181 5.05 9.41 11.35
CA TYR A 181 4.13 9.89 10.32
C TYR A 181 2.66 9.84 10.75
N ILE A 182 2.33 8.96 11.70
CA ILE A 182 0.97 8.69 12.15
C ILE A 182 0.91 8.87 13.67
N ASP A 183 -0.08 9.61 14.13
CA ASP A 183 -0.43 9.65 15.54
C ASP A 183 -1.10 8.33 15.90
N LEU A 184 -0.41 7.48 16.65
CA LEU A 184 -0.88 6.13 16.96
C LEU A 184 -2.06 6.11 17.95
N THR A 185 -2.32 7.22 18.64
CA THR A 185 -3.45 7.35 19.58
C THR A 185 -4.72 7.66 18.82
N THR A 186 -4.68 8.64 17.93
CA THR A 186 -5.84 9.04 17.12
C THR A 186 -5.96 8.24 15.83
N ARG A 187 -4.92 7.49 15.45
CA ARG A 187 -4.76 6.78 14.17
C ARG A 187 -5.01 7.69 12.98
N THR A 188 -4.37 8.85 13.00
CA THR A 188 -4.44 9.84 11.92
C THR A 188 -3.05 10.26 11.46
N MET A 189 -2.93 10.74 10.22
CA MET A 189 -1.67 11.32 9.73
C MET A 189 -1.29 12.53 10.59
N ILE A 190 -0.02 12.59 11.02
CA ILE A 190 0.52 13.77 11.71
C ILE A 190 0.49 14.96 10.73
N PRO A 191 -0.04 16.13 11.12
CA PRO A 191 -0.06 17.30 10.26
C PRO A 191 1.34 17.65 9.72
N GLY A 192 1.48 17.68 8.40
CA GLY A 192 2.74 18.00 7.72
C GLY A 192 3.71 16.82 7.57
N ALA A 193 3.37 15.61 8.00
CA ALA A 193 4.20 14.42 7.79
C ALA A 193 4.33 14.04 6.30
N GLY A 194 3.31 14.35 5.49
CA GLY A 194 3.30 14.11 4.05
C GLY A 194 3.06 15.39 3.23
N ASP A 195 3.65 15.43 2.05
CA ASP A 195 3.41 16.45 1.03
C ASP A 195 2.21 16.05 0.16
N ILE A 196 1.06 16.70 0.42
CA ILE A 196 -0.19 16.44 -0.29
C ILE A 196 -0.07 16.63 -1.81
N SER A 197 0.74 17.58 -2.28
CA SER A 197 0.89 17.86 -3.71
C SER A 197 1.65 16.73 -4.40
N ARG A 198 2.76 16.28 -3.79
CA ARG A 198 3.53 15.13 -4.28
C ARG A 198 2.71 13.84 -4.21
N GLY A 199 2.02 13.60 -3.10
CA GLY A 199 1.13 12.45 -2.92
C GLY A 199 0.03 12.38 -3.97
N ARG A 200 -0.59 13.51 -4.29
CA ARG A 200 -1.59 13.62 -5.36
C ARG A 200 -1.02 13.27 -6.72
N GLY A 201 0.17 13.77 -7.06
CA GLY A 201 0.82 13.43 -8.33
C GLY A 201 1.10 11.94 -8.47
N ILE A 202 1.57 11.29 -7.40
CA ILE A 202 1.78 9.83 -7.38
C ILE A 202 0.45 9.10 -7.49
N PHE A 203 -0.54 9.46 -6.67
CA PHE A 203 -1.85 8.79 -6.68
C PHE A 203 -2.51 8.85 -8.06
N GLN A 204 -2.54 10.02 -8.70
CA GLN A 204 -3.16 10.21 -10.01
C GLN A 204 -2.49 9.42 -11.14
N THR A 205 -1.20 9.10 -11.01
CA THR A 205 -0.42 8.43 -12.05
C THR A 205 -0.20 6.94 -11.80
N VAL A 206 -0.33 6.49 -10.55
CA VAL A 206 -0.04 5.11 -10.13
C VAL A 206 -1.27 4.41 -9.58
N CYS A 207 -2.04 5.06 -8.70
CA CYS A 207 -3.12 4.43 -7.94
C CYS A 207 -4.49 4.59 -8.62
N ALA A 208 -4.74 5.75 -9.22
CA ALA A 208 -6.01 6.10 -9.86
C ALA A 208 -6.34 5.22 -11.08
N ALA A 209 -5.35 4.56 -11.67
CA ALA A 209 -5.56 3.57 -12.73
C ALA A 209 -6.49 2.42 -12.30
N CYS A 210 -6.49 2.07 -11.01
CA CYS A 210 -7.38 1.06 -10.43
C CYS A 210 -8.42 1.65 -9.48
N HIS A 211 -8.06 2.69 -8.71
CA HIS A 211 -8.93 3.25 -7.67
C HIS A 211 -9.76 4.45 -8.14
N GLY A 212 -9.57 4.95 -9.37
CA GLY A 212 -10.18 6.19 -9.84
C GLY A 212 -9.55 7.44 -9.22
N PHE A 213 -9.77 8.61 -9.83
CA PHE A 213 -9.17 9.86 -9.36
C PHE A 213 -9.71 10.35 -8.02
N ASP A 214 -10.94 9.97 -7.68
CA ASP A 214 -11.57 10.25 -6.38
C ASP A 214 -11.46 9.07 -5.41
N GLY A 215 -10.79 7.97 -5.80
CA GLY A 215 -10.54 6.82 -4.92
C GLY A 215 -11.73 5.87 -4.72
N ARG A 216 -12.85 6.08 -5.42
CA ARG A 216 -14.10 5.33 -5.23
C ARG A 216 -14.41 4.29 -6.31
N LEU A 217 -13.50 4.05 -7.25
CA LEU A 217 -13.75 3.11 -8.35
C LEU A 217 -13.89 1.65 -7.88
N LEU A 218 -13.24 1.31 -6.78
CA LEU A 218 -13.32 0.01 -6.13
C LEU A 218 -13.98 0.20 -4.76
N ASP A 219 -15.06 -0.52 -4.53
CA ASP A 219 -15.78 -0.58 -3.25
C ASP A 219 -15.56 -1.97 -2.63
N TRP A 220 -15.09 -2.00 -1.39
CA TRP A 220 -14.92 -3.22 -0.60
C TRP A 220 -15.66 -3.13 0.74
N GLY A 221 -16.71 -2.31 0.79
CA GLY A 221 -17.68 -2.34 1.87
C GLY A 221 -18.56 -3.60 1.83
N ASP A 222 -19.17 -3.90 2.97
CA ASP A 222 -20.07 -5.05 3.13
C ASP A 222 -21.53 -4.59 3.22
N GLY A 223 -22.40 -5.25 2.46
CA GLY A 223 -23.85 -4.97 2.49
C GLY A 223 -24.18 -3.56 2.00
N ASP A 224 -24.78 -2.74 2.87
CA ASP A 224 -25.13 -1.34 2.58
C ASP A 224 -24.01 -0.36 2.96
N SER A 225 -22.87 -0.85 3.48
CA SER A 225 -21.70 -0.02 3.75
C SER A 225 -20.78 0.04 2.54
N SER A 226 -20.14 1.19 2.32
CA SER A 226 -19.10 1.37 1.32
C SER A 226 -17.77 1.67 2.00
N ASN A 227 -16.69 1.06 1.48
CA ASN A 227 -15.33 1.37 1.90
C ASN A 227 -14.47 1.66 0.67
N PHE A 228 -13.87 2.85 0.66
CA PHE A 228 -13.04 3.35 -0.41
C PHE A 228 -11.63 3.68 0.08
N VAL A 229 -10.74 4.08 -0.84
CA VAL A 229 -9.39 4.51 -0.46
C VAL A 229 -9.42 5.61 0.59
N GLY A 230 -10.32 6.59 0.43
CA GLY A 230 -10.46 7.70 1.38
C GLY A 230 -10.89 7.22 2.78
N THR A 231 -11.87 6.33 2.85
CA THR A 231 -12.36 5.72 4.10
C THR A 231 -11.19 5.07 4.85
N GLU A 232 -10.51 4.13 4.21
CA GLU A 232 -9.38 3.39 4.80
C GLU A 232 -8.22 4.30 5.20
N ALA A 233 -7.85 5.27 4.36
CA ALA A 233 -6.72 6.15 4.65
C ALA A 233 -7.03 7.14 5.80
N SER A 234 -8.30 7.48 5.99
CA SER A 234 -8.73 8.35 7.08
C SER A 234 -8.84 7.62 8.42
N GLU A 235 -9.25 6.35 8.42
CA GLU A 235 -9.51 5.58 9.64
C GLU A 235 -8.35 4.66 10.06
N LEU A 236 -7.64 4.11 9.07
CA LEU A 236 -6.61 3.07 9.25
C LEU A 236 -5.31 3.43 8.48
N PRO A 237 -4.73 4.64 8.64
CA PRO A 237 -3.58 5.07 7.85
C PRO A 237 -2.33 4.19 8.04
N ASP A 238 -2.19 3.52 9.19
CA ASP A 238 -1.11 2.56 9.47
C ASP A 238 -1.19 1.32 8.56
N GLU A 239 -2.41 0.79 8.40
CA GLU A 239 -2.68 -0.33 7.49
C GLU A 239 -2.51 0.10 6.03
N VAL A 240 -3.03 1.27 5.65
CA VAL A 240 -2.87 1.79 4.29
C VAL A 240 -1.40 2.04 3.97
N LEU A 241 -0.61 2.60 4.89
CA LEU A 241 0.83 2.81 4.69
C LEU A 241 1.56 1.48 4.49
N HIS A 242 1.23 0.45 5.29
CA HIS A 242 1.79 -0.89 5.12
C HIS A 242 1.45 -1.48 3.74
N LYS A 243 0.20 -1.34 3.29
CA LYS A 243 -0.27 -1.82 1.98
C LYS A 243 0.33 -1.03 0.82
N VAL A 244 0.50 0.28 0.92
CA VAL A 244 1.21 1.08 -0.11
C VAL A 244 2.68 0.64 -0.21
N LEU A 245 3.30 0.27 0.90
CA LEU A 245 4.68 -0.23 0.92
C LEU A 245 4.82 -1.69 0.49
N SER A 246 3.77 -2.50 0.59
CA SER A 246 3.90 -3.97 0.47
C SER A 246 2.94 -4.62 -0.52
N SER A 247 1.91 -3.91 -0.99
CA SER A 247 0.72 -4.42 -1.68
C SER A 247 -0.32 -5.05 -0.73
N HIS A 248 -1.57 -5.11 -1.18
CA HIS A 248 -2.64 -5.83 -0.51
C HIS A 248 -2.49 -7.35 -0.72
N PRO A 249 -2.60 -8.19 0.32
CA PRO A 249 -2.53 -9.65 0.18
C PRO A 249 -3.65 -10.19 -0.73
N GLY A 250 -3.33 -11.02 -1.72
CA GLY A 250 -4.32 -11.61 -2.62
C GLY A 250 -4.90 -10.69 -3.70
N ALA A 251 -4.44 -9.43 -3.80
CA ALA A 251 -4.86 -8.52 -4.87
C ALA A 251 -3.67 -7.98 -5.68
N ALA A 252 -3.92 -7.64 -6.95
CA ALA A 252 -2.94 -7.03 -7.85
C ALA A 252 -2.75 -5.53 -7.57
N MET A 253 -2.53 -5.16 -6.31
CA MET A 253 -2.29 -3.78 -5.89
C MET A 253 -0.80 -3.45 -6.03
N VAL A 254 -0.45 -2.39 -6.76
CA VAL A 254 0.92 -1.89 -6.85
C VAL A 254 1.46 -1.49 -5.46
N ASN A 255 2.78 -1.51 -5.29
CA ASN A 255 3.44 -0.99 -4.10
C ASN A 255 4.59 -0.05 -4.45
N LEU A 256 5.02 0.72 -3.46
CA LEU A 256 6.08 1.72 -3.59
C LEU A 256 7.37 1.33 -2.87
N ARG A 257 7.60 0.03 -2.58
CA ARG A 257 8.73 -0.43 -1.76
C ARG A 257 10.10 -0.01 -2.30
N ALA A 258 10.24 0.08 -3.62
CA ALA A 258 11.47 0.46 -4.29
C ALA A 258 11.75 1.99 -4.25
N PHE A 259 10.79 2.79 -3.80
CA PHE A 259 10.90 4.25 -3.74
C PHE A 259 11.17 4.73 -2.31
N PRO A 260 11.59 6.00 -2.11
CA PRO A 260 11.73 6.56 -0.78
C PRO A 260 10.43 6.41 0.01
N VAL A 261 10.51 5.95 1.27
CA VAL A 261 9.35 5.76 2.16
C VAL A 261 8.45 6.99 2.20
N GLN A 262 9.04 8.19 2.14
CA GLN A 262 8.31 9.46 2.10
C GLN A 262 7.24 9.49 0.98
N PHE A 263 7.48 8.87 -0.18
CA PHE A 263 6.48 8.84 -1.26
C PHE A 263 5.23 8.07 -0.85
N SER A 264 5.38 6.99 -0.06
CA SER A 264 4.23 6.26 0.49
C SER A 264 3.50 7.12 1.52
N VAL A 265 4.24 7.80 2.40
CA VAL A 265 3.68 8.73 3.39
C VAL A 265 2.89 9.86 2.72
N ASP A 266 3.41 10.44 1.64
CA ASP A 266 2.74 11.50 0.89
C ASP A 266 1.45 10.99 0.23
N VAL A 267 1.47 9.78 -0.35
CA VAL A 267 0.28 9.16 -0.94
C VAL A 267 -0.78 8.91 0.12
N VAL A 268 -0.43 8.38 1.29
CA VAL A 268 -1.39 8.16 2.38
C VAL A 268 -1.94 9.49 2.90
N ALA A 269 -1.09 10.51 3.04
CA ALA A 269 -1.53 11.85 3.43
C ALA A 269 -2.55 12.44 2.45
N TYR A 270 -2.34 12.27 1.13
CA TYR A 270 -3.31 12.70 0.13
C TYR A 270 -4.57 11.82 0.12
N ALA A 271 -4.41 10.49 0.20
CA ALA A 271 -5.51 9.54 0.23
C ALA A 271 -6.49 9.82 1.38
N ALA A 272 -5.99 10.21 2.55
CA ALA A 272 -6.80 10.62 3.70
C ALA A 272 -7.61 11.93 3.47
N THR A 273 -7.43 12.61 2.34
CA THR A 273 -8.25 13.77 1.93
C THR A 273 -9.30 13.45 0.87
N LEU A 274 -9.33 12.20 0.38
CA LEU A 274 -10.29 11.75 -0.62
C LEU A 274 -11.69 11.56 0.00
N PRO A 275 -12.76 11.53 -0.83
CA PRO A 275 -14.10 11.20 -0.38
C PRO A 275 -14.17 9.86 0.37
N VAL A 276 -15.08 9.80 1.36
CA VAL A 276 -15.32 8.61 2.20
C VAL A 276 -16.71 8.00 1.98
N ASP A 277 -17.51 8.61 1.09
CA ASP A 277 -18.90 8.28 0.75
C ASP A 277 -19.18 8.44 -0.76
#